data_AF-A0A963ZTH5-F1
#
_entry.id   AF-A0A963ZTH5-F1
#
_cell.length_a   1.000
_cell.length_b   1.000
_cell.length_c   1.000
_cell.angle_alpha   90.00
_cell.angle_beta   90.00
_cell.angle_gamma   90.00
#
_symmetry.space_group_name_H-M   'P 1'
#
loop_
_entity.id
_entity.type
_entity.pdbx_description
1 polymer ?
#
loop_
_entity_poly.entity_id
_entity_poly.type
_entity_poly.pdbx_seq_one_letter_code
_entity_poly.pdbx_strand_id
1 'polypeptide(L)'
;MKNLPSRLIHACYWIWLLISAIGLSAQNARPFVTLVEESTTGKHVDTIPASGPAIVDINSIIHLKIDIPALENEMFRFQGIAGSDERLKQLNGLNELLRNQNGILQLINDKFSGSSQPVLEDYKKLAEQSDYLLDGLERNLSDALYNELTSDEMELKFSKFGGPYIVFVINWLEGKADVLRDSLVKGLNGDSTLMVYFRLGAFLKNKSGGRPVHVEHFDEISPEAYSEVARFSPPLSEGEKSALSQTVQLNQTIGENTSTASGFFKQVVKARINDLFPSDSSKVILKATYNASLTKLNQQPDTKPAAQVLLENELNLNRVDQFYSLASQTYQQFADNFPQGIFGQNNFDQIFNQFEQLILNSYKTFNGDVVSFQQTAVTPPDDTSPPGLPTLEKVDNLYDNYVQGAQKDISGIKAIFSQISSLLNPFRKSYLANEDLSDKVSRFTAGKIPPEGLLELKYIGERKAGDEILVKAVLERGQDRKNRNFEQKELYRRYITIARVALHVKMSGSLILANPYNRDNPEVKLTNRYQFAPNYGIFLKWGSRKSKFYNDFLSFGVGMGFSSPDFNLDGTPEFGAGLMVTAIRDFFSAGWGWDFGVDAPYFFMGFNIPFVVSGVQTAGVTEPGF
;
A
#
# COMPACT_ATOMS: atom_id res chain seq x y z
N MET A 1 -19.27 28.90 32.24
CA MET A 1 -19.64 28.27 30.96
C MET A 1 -21.11 28.54 30.68
N LYS A 2 -21.43 29.79 30.32
CA LYS A 2 -22.79 30.30 30.06
C LYS A 2 -22.95 30.50 28.55
N ASN A 3 -24.07 30.03 28.02
CA ASN A 3 -24.68 30.37 26.74
C ASN A 3 -23.85 30.09 25.46
N LEU A 4 -23.76 28.82 25.05
CA LEU A 4 -23.65 28.53 23.63
C LEU A 4 -25.01 28.79 22.96
N PRO A 5 -25.08 29.49 21.81
CA PRO A 5 -26.33 29.78 21.13
C PRO A 5 -26.99 28.49 20.64
N SER A 6 -28.29 28.32 20.88
CA SER A 6 -29.05 27.08 20.57
C SER A 6 -28.97 26.64 19.10
N ARG A 7 -28.66 27.57 18.19
CA ARG A 7 -28.42 27.32 16.76
C ARG A 7 -27.18 26.48 16.50
N LEU A 8 -26.14 26.60 17.33
CA LEU A 8 -24.90 25.81 17.22
C LEU A 8 -25.12 24.37 17.67
N ILE A 9 -25.97 24.18 18.70
CA ILE A 9 -26.36 22.84 19.18
C ILE A 9 -27.20 22.12 18.12
N HIS A 10 -28.14 22.82 17.48
CA HIS A 10 -28.94 22.23 16.39
C HIS A 10 -28.09 21.92 15.16
N ALA A 11 -27.15 22.80 14.76
CA ALA A 11 -26.25 22.53 13.65
C ALA A 11 -25.34 21.32 13.91
N CYS A 12 -24.79 21.19 15.12
CA CYS A 12 -24.02 20.00 15.51
C CYS A 12 -24.87 18.73 15.50
N TYR A 13 -26.13 18.80 15.93
CA TYR A 13 -27.04 17.65 15.92
C TYR A 13 -27.38 17.18 14.49
N TRP A 14 -27.59 18.12 13.56
CA TRP A 14 -27.82 17.80 12.15
C TRP A 14 -26.57 17.27 11.45
N ILE A 15 -25.39 17.81 11.76
CA ILE A 15 -24.10 17.28 11.26
C ILE A 15 -23.86 15.86 11.81
N TRP A 16 -24.18 15.60 13.07
CA TRP A 16 -24.06 14.27 13.66
C TRP A 16 -25.03 13.28 13.02
N LEU A 17 -26.29 13.67 12.75
CA LEU A 17 -27.27 12.86 12.01
C LEU A 17 -26.84 12.61 10.56
N LEU A 18 -26.26 13.59 9.87
CA LEU A 18 -25.71 13.43 8.52
C LEU A 18 -24.51 12.49 8.50
N ILE A 19 -23.58 12.61 9.45
CA ILE A 19 -22.44 11.70 9.60
C ILE A 19 -22.91 10.27 9.94
N SER A 20 -23.95 10.14 10.77
CA SER A 20 -24.56 8.84 11.11
C SER A 20 -25.26 8.20 9.91
N ALA A 21 -25.99 8.98 9.10
CA ALA A 21 -26.70 8.50 7.93
C ALA A 21 -25.76 8.12 6.76
N ILE A 22 -24.63 8.81 6.62
CA ILE A 22 -23.58 8.47 5.65
C ILE A 22 -22.83 7.19 6.10
N GLY A 23 -22.67 6.96 7.41
CA GLY A 23 -22.06 5.74 7.95
C GLY A 23 -22.93 4.48 7.80
N LEU A 24 -24.26 4.61 7.86
CA LEU A 24 -25.20 3.47 7.82
C LEU A 24 -25.50 2.97 6.40
N SER A 25 -25.35 3.80 5.37
CA SER A 25 -25.62 3.41 3.98
C SER A 25 -24.44 2.72 3.28
N ALA A 26 -23.21 2.82 3.83
CA ALA A 26 -22.02 2.19 3.28
C ALA A 26 -21.76 0.75 3.79
N GLN A 27 -22.52 0.25 4.77
CA GLN A 27 -22.20 -1.01 5.47
C GLN A 27 -22.86 -2.28 4.93
N ASN A 28 -23.79 -2.21 3.96
CA ASN A 28 -24.57 -3.38 3.54
C ASN A 28 -24.38 -3.80 2.07
N ALA A 29 -23.45 -3.19 1.33
CA ALA A 29 -23.06 -3.76 0.05
C ALA A 29 -22.25 -5.04 0.31
N ARG A 30 -22.89 -6.20 0.21
CA ARG A 30 -22.20 -7.50 0.29
C ARG A 30 -21.09 -7.52 -0.78
N PRO A 31 -19.85 -7.87 -0.43
CA PRO A 31 -18.77 -7.90 -1.39
C PRO A 31 -19.01 -9.02 -2.42
N PHE A 32 -18.81 -8.73 -3.71
CA PHE A 32 -18.92 -9.72 -4.79
C PHE A 32 -17.93 -10.89 -4.64
N VAL A 33 -16.80 -10.62 -3.98
CA VAL A 33 -15.73 -11.58 -3.73
C VAL A 33 -15.48 -11.64 -2.23
N THR A 34 -15.63 -12.83 -1.66
CA THR A 34 -15.23 -13.15 -0.28
C THR A 34 -13.96 -13.98 -0.31
N LEU A 35 -12.98 -13.60 0.50
CA LEU A 35 -11.71 -14.30 0.58
C LEU A 35 -11.66 -15.15 1.84
N VAL A 36 -11.28 -16.42 1.73
CA VAL A 36 -11.09 -17.32 2.86
C VAL A 36 -9.67 -17.86 2.83
N GLU A 37 -8.95 -17.74 3.95
CA GLU A 37 -7.63 -18.35 4.10
C GLU A 37 -7.81 -19.77 4.63
N GLU A 38 -7.18 -20.75 3.99
CA GLU A 38 -7.01 -22.10 4.48
C GLU A 38 -5.51 -22.43 4.67
N SER A 39 -5.13 -22.93 5.85
CA SER A 39 -3.78 -23.45 6.04
C SER A 39 -3.58 -24.75 5.26
N THR A 40 -2.35 -25.06 4.82
CA THR A 40 -2.03 -26.33 4.14
C THR A 40 -2.36 -27.60 4.93
N THR A 41 -2.61 -27.47 6.22
CA THR A 41 -2.98 -28.60 7.09
C THR A 41 -4.50 -28.74 7.28
N GLY A 42 -5.32 -27.85 6.71
CA GLY A 42 -6.77 -27.73 6.95
C GLY A 42 -7.15 -27.27 8.37
N LYS A 43 -6.19 -27.20 9.31
CA LYS A 43 -6.44 -26.87 10.73
C LYS A 43 -6.92 -25.43 10.98
N HIS A 44 -6.65 -24.53 10.03
CA HIS A 44 -7.12 -23.15 10.10
C HIS A 44 -7.84 -22.82 8.80
N VAL A 45 -9.09 -22.42 8.94
CA VAL A 45 -9.93 -21.88 7.87
C VAL A 45 -10.63 -20.66 8.46
N ASP A 46 -10.38 -19.47 7.91
CA ASP A 46 -10.98 -18.23 8.39
C ASP A 46 -11.25 -17.24 7.25
N THR A 47 -12.28 -16.42 7.40
CA THR A 47 -12.64 -15.42 6.40
C THR A 47 -11.73 -14.20 6.56
N ILE A 48 -11.07 -13.81 5.47
CA ILE A 48 -10.26 -12.59 5.46
C ILE A 48 -11.21 -11.39 5.53
N PRO A 49 -11.03 -10.45 6.48
CA PRO A 49 -11.92 -9.29 6.62
C PRO A 49 -12.04 -8.50 5.31
N ALA A 50 -13.27 -8.09 4.97
CA ALA A 50 -13.54 -7.29 3.77
C ALA A 50 -12.86 -5.90 3.83
N SER A 51 -12.65 -5.37 5.03
CA SER A 51 -11.98 -4.08 5.29
C SER A 51 -10.91 -4.22 6.37
N GLY A 52 -9.94 -3.32 6.40
CA GLY A 52 -8.84 -3.33 7.38
C GLY A 52 -7.68 -4.24 6.97
N PRO A 53 -6.84 -4.69 7.91
CA PRO A 53 -5.71 -5.58 7.62
C PRO A 53 -6.18 -6.92 7.05
N ALA A 54 -5.60 -7.34 5.93
CA ALA A 54 -5.72 -8.69 5.39
C ALA A 54 -4.33 -9.30 5.42
N ILE A 55 -4.08 -10.20 6.37
CA ILE A 55 -2.77 -10.82 6.56
C ILE A 55 -2.98 -12.32 6.59
N VAL A 56 -2.25 -13.04 5.72
CA VAL A 56 -2.33 -14.50 5.59
C VAL A 56 -0.97 -15.14 5.82
N ASP A 57 -0.98 -16.42 6.19
CA ASP A 57 0.27 -17.19 6.28
C ASP A 57 0.92 -17.36 4.92
N ILE A 58 2.25 -17.31 4.87
CA ILE A 58 3.04 -17.36 3.64
C ILE A 58 2.87 -18.67 2.84
N ASN A 59 2.38 -19.73 3.47
CA ASN A 59 2.18 -21.02 2.82
C ASN A 59 0.69 -21.39 2.70
N SER A 60 -0.26 -20.49 2.98
CA SER A 60 -1.69 -20.80 2.92
C SER A 60 -2.24 -20.96 1.50
N ILE A 61 -3.51 -21.35 1.42
CA ILE A 61 -4.35 -21.31 0.23
C ILE A 61 -5.38 -20.21 0.45
N ILE A 62 -5.64 -19.39 -0.58
CA ILE A 62 -6.68 -18.37 -0.54
C ILE A 62 -7.80 -18.80 -1.48
N HIS A 63 -9.00 -18.96 -0.92
CA HIS A 63 -10.22 -19.25 -1.64
C HIS A 63 -10.93 -17.95 -1.99
N LEU A 64 -11.25 -17.76 -3.27
CA LEU A 64 -11.97 -16.61 -3.80
C LEU A 64 -13.41 -17.04 -4.09
N LYS A 65 -14.31 -16.81 -3.13
CA LYS A 65 -15.72 -17.17 -3.24
C LYS A 65 -16.51 -16.05 -3.89
N ILE A 66 -17.21 -16.35 -4.97
CA ILE A 66 -17.94 -15.37 -5.78
C ILE A 66 -19.43 -15.43 -5.45
N ASP A 67 -20.04 -14.28 -5.11
CA ASP A 67 -21.50 -14.17 -5.07
C ASP A 67 -22.02 -14.02 -6.51
N ILE A 68 -22.18 -15.15 -7.21
CA ILE A 68 -22.62 -15.20 -8.61
C ILE A 68 -23.91 -14.40 -8.81
N PRO A 69 -24.99 -14.56 -8.00
CA PRO A 69 -26.21 -13.78 -8.18
C PRO A 69 -25.99 -12.26 -8.09
N ALA A 70 -25.21 -11.79 -7.11
CA ALA A 70 -24.91 -10.37 -7.00
C ALA A 70 -24.11 -9.87 -8.23
N LEU A 71 -23.11 -10.65 -8.65
CA LEU A 71 -22.26 -10.34 -9.79
C LEU A 71 -23.04 -10.32 -11.11
N GLU A 72 -23.90 -11.31 -11.37
CA GLU A 72 -24.74 -11.36 -12.57
C GLU A 72 -25.68 -10.16 -12.64
N ASN A 73 -26.32 -9.80 -11.52
CA ASN A 73 -27.14 -8.58 -11.45
C ASN A 73 -26.34 -7.34 -11.81
N GLU A 74 -25.11 -7.21 -11.32
CA GLU A 74 -24.23 -6.10 -11.65
C GLU A 74 -23.79 -6.14 -13.12
N MET A 75 -23.57 -7.32 -13.69
CA MET A 75 -23.28 -7.48 -15.12
C MET A 75 -24.44 -7.01 -15.99
N PHE A 76 -25.68 -7.43 -15.68
CA PHE A 76 -26.86 -7.02 -16.44
C PHE A 76 -27.13 -5.51 -16.30
N ARG A 77 -26.96 -4.95 -15.10
CA ARG A 77 -27.02 -3.50 -14.88
C ARG A 77 -25.96 -2.76 -15.66
N PHE A 78 -24.72 -3.26 -15.64
CA PHE A 78 -23.63 -2.70 -16.43
C PHE A 78 -23.97 -2.75 -17.92
N GLN A 79 -24.59 -3.83 -18.39
CA GLN A 79 -25.09 -3.99 -19.76
C GLN A 79 -26.25 -3.05 -20.12
N GLY A 80 -26.82 -2.33 -19.15
CA GLY A 80 -27.93 -1.38 -19.36
C GLY A 80 -29.32 -1.98 -19.16
N ILE A 81 -29.41 -3.24 -18.68
CA ILE A 81 -30.69 -3.86 -18.35
C ILE A 81 -31.16 -3.28 -17.01
N ALA A 82 -32.33 -2.63 -17.04
CA ALA A 82 -32.91 -2.04 -15.84
C ALA A 82 -33.29 -3.13 -14.83
N GLY A 83 -33.16 -2.83 -13.53
CA GLY A 83 -33.62 -3.74 -12.47
C GLY A 83 -35.12 -4.03 -12.50
N SER A 84 -35.89 -3.25 -13.26
CA SER A 84 -37.31 -3.48 -13.53
C SER A 84 -37.59 -4.46 -14.67
N ASP A 85 -36.57 -4.93 -15.41
CA ASP A 85 -36.74 -5.93 -16.46
C ASP A 85 -37.30 -7.23 -15.87
N GLU A 86 -38.43 -7.68 -16.42
CA GLU A 86 -39.17 -8.81 -15.88
C GLU A 86 -38.37 -10.13 -15.96
N ARG A 87 -37.54 -10.29 -17.00
CA ARG A 87 -36.67 -11.46 -17.15
C ARG A 87 -35.60 -11.49 -16.06
N LEU A 88 -35.06 -10.32 -15.71
CA LEU A 88 -34.07 -10.20 -14.64
C LEU A 88 -34.69 -10.48 -13.26
N LYS A 89 -35.92 -10.01 -13.01
CA LYS A 89 -36.66 -10.36 -11.80
C LYS A 89 -36.93 -11.87 -11.70
N GLN A 90 -37.39 -12.49 -12.79
CA GLN A 90 -37.61 -13.94 -12.86
C GLN A 90 -36.31 -14.72 -12.61
N LEU A 91 -35.20 -14.30 -13.23
CA LEU A 91 -33.89 -14.91 -13.00
C LEU A 91 -33.45 -14.79 -11.53
N ASN A 92 -33.70 -13.64 -10.89
CA ASN A 92 -33.41 -13.45 -9.47
C ASN A 92 -34.25 -14.37 -8.57
N GLY A 93 -35.54 -14.53 -8.88
CA GLY A 93 -36.41 -15.49 -8.18
C GLY A 93 -35.90 -16.92 -8.32
N LEU A 94 -35.49 -17.34 -9.52
CA LEU A 94 -34.91 -18.66 -9.75
C LEU A 94 -33.58 -18.86 -9.01
N ASN A 95 -32.68 -17.87 -9.05
CA ASN A 95 -31.39 -17.91 -8.36
C ASN A 95 -31.56 -18.00 -6.83
N GLU A 96 -32.58 -17.37 -6.27
CA GLU A 96 -32.92 -17.49 -4.83
C GLU A 96 -33.31 -18.93 -4.47
N LEU A 97 -34.15 -19.57 -5.29
CA LEU A 97 -34.57 -20.96 -5.11
C LEU A 97 -33.38 -21.93 -5.21
N LEU A 98 -32.53 -21.77 -6.23
CA LEU A 98 -31.32 -22.58 -6.41
C LEU A 98 -30.32 -22.40 -5.24
N ARG A 99 -30.22 -21.18 -4.67
CA ARG A 99 -29.37 -20.92 -3.50
C ARG A 99 -29.86 -21.65 -2.25
N ASN A 100 -31.16 -21.60 -1.98
CA ASN A 100 -31.77 -22.30 -0.85
C ASN A 100 -31.55 -23.81 -0.96
N GLN A 101 -31.69 -24.33 -2.17
CA GLN A 101 -31.49 -25.72 -2.47
C GLN A 101 -30.03 -26.17 -2.31
N ASN A 102 -29.04 -25.37 -2.69
CA ASN A 102 -27.64 -25.66 -2.35
C ASN A 102 -27.41 -25.72 -0.83
N GLY A 103 -28.11 -24.88 -0.06
CA GLY A 103 -28.11 -24.96 1.41
C GLY A 103 -28.66 -26.29 1.93
N ILE A 104 -29.75 -26.79 1.34
CA ILE A 104 -30.34 -28.10 1.65
C ILE A 104 -29.36 -29.22 1.32
N LEU A 105 -28.73 -29.20 0.13
CA LEU A 105 -27.78 -30.23 -0.28
C LEU A 105 -26.54 -30.27 0.63
N GLN A 106 -26.01 -29.11 1.01
CA GLN A 106 -24.93 -29.02 1.99
C GLN A 106 -25.36 -29.61 3.34
N LEU A 107 -26.55 -29.25 3.83
CA LEU A 107 -27.08 -29.79 5.09
C LEU A 107 -27.23 -31.31 5.03
N ILE A 108 -27.77 -31.85 3.93
CA ILE A 108 -27.89 -33.30 3.69
C ILE A 108 -26.50 -33.95 3.69
N ASN A 109 -25.54 -33.39 2.95
CA ASN A 109 -24.21 -33.99 2.86
C ASN A 109 -23.48 -33.94 4.21
N ASP A 110 -23.58 -32.84 4.93
CA ASP A 110 -22.87 -32.62 6.20
C ASP A 110 -23.46 -33.41 7.37
N LYS A 111 -24.79 -33.58 7.39
CA LYS A 111 -25.52 -34.13 8.55
C LYS A 111 -26.17 -35.49 8.31
N PHE A 112 -26.45 -35.83 7.05
CA PHE A 112 -27.24 -37.01 6.68
C PHE A 112 -26.50 -37.99 5.76
N SER A 113 -25.29 -37.67 5.30
CA SER A 113 -24.43 -38.62 4.58
C SER A 113 -23.45 -39.35 5.50
N GLY A 114 -23.09 -40.59 5.14
CA GLY A 114 -22.09 -41.40 5.85
C GLY A 114 -22.53 -41.96 7.22
N SER A 115 -21.56 -42.10 8.15
CA SER A 115 -21.75 -42.63 9.52
C SER A 115 -22.28 -41.59 10.53
N SER A 116 -22.73 -40.44 10.05
CA SER A 116 -23.29 -39.35 10.85
C SER A 116 -24.62 -39.80 11.47
N GLN A 117 -24.86 -39.48 12.75
CA GLN A 117 -26.17 -39.65 13.40
C GLN A 117 -26.83 -38.27 13.52
N PRO A 118 -27.75 -37.90 12.59
CA PRO A 118 -28.41 -36.60 12.64
C PRO A 118 -29.28 -36.49 13.90
N VAL A 119 -29.27 -35.32 14.54
CA VAL A 119 -30.12 -35.04 15.71
C VAL A 119 -31.43 -34.38 15.29
N LEU A 120 -32.44 -34.37 16.17
CA LEU A 120 -33.76 -33.75 15.88
C LEU A 120 -33.66 -32.32 15.33
N GLU A 121 -32.68 -31.54 15.80
CA GLU A 121 -32.44 -30.18 15.32
C GLU A 121 -31.99 -30.13 13.85
N ASP A 122 -31.23 -31.12 13.38
CA ASP A 122 -30.82 -31.21 11.97
C ASP A 122 -32.05 -31.51 11.09
N TYR A 123 -32.95 -32.39 11.54
CA TYR A 123 -34.21 -32.68 10.84
C TYR A 123 -35.15 -31.47 10.79
N LYS A 124 -35.25 -30.70 11.88
CA LYS A 124 -36.04 -29.46 11.91
C LYS A 124 -35.51 -28.44 10.91
N LYS A 125 -34.19 -28.21 10.89
CA LYS A 125 -33.56 -27.31 9.92
C LYS A 125 -33.78 -27.78 8.48
N LEU A 126 -33.67 -29.08 8.23
CA LEU A 126 -33.93 -29.64 6.91
C LEU A 126 -35.39 -29.43 6.48
N ALA A 127 -36.34 -29.65 7.39
CA ALA A 127 -37.75 -29.41 7.14
C ALA A 127 -38.03 -27.91 6.88
N GLU A 128 -37.53 -27.00 7.73
CA GLU A 128 -37.66 -25.56 7.55
C GLU A 128 -37.12 -25.07 6.20
N GLN A 129 -35.94 -25.56 5.78
CA GLN A 129 -35.37 -25.20 4.49
C GLN A 129 -36.16 -25.80 3.32
N SER A 130 -36.68 -27.01 3.48
CA SER A 130 -37.51 -27.67 2.46
C SER A 130 -38.86 -26.96 2.29
N ASP A 131 -39.51 -26.59 3.39
CA ASP A 131 -40.76 -25.82 3.39
C ASP A 131 -40.53 -24.45 2.76
N TYR A 132 -39.44 -23.76 3.11
CA TYR A 132 -39.09 -22.49 2.48
C TYR A 132 -38.86 -22.60 0.97
N LEU A 133 -38.28 -23.70 0.49
CA LEU A 133 -38.14 -23.95 -0.94
C LEU A 133 -39.50 -24.19 -1.61
N LEU A 134 -40.38 -25.00 -0.99
CA LEU A 134 -41.72 -25.28 -1.52
C LEU A 134 -42.59 -24.02 -1.57
N ASP A 135 -42.63 -23.25 -0.47
CA ASP A 135 -43.28 -21.92 -0.43
C ASP A 135 -42.67 -20.97 -1.46
N GLY A 136 -41.35 -21.03 -1.62
CA GLY A 136 -40.62 -20.23 -2.60
C GLY A 136 -41.01 -20.57 -4.04
N LEU A 137 -41.26 -21.84 -4.37
CA LEU A 137 -41.73 -22.24 -5.70
C LEU A 137 -43.08 -21.59 -6.02
N GLU A 138 -43.99 -21.51 -5.06
CA GLU A 138 -45.30 -20.87 -5.26
C GLU A 138 -45.19 -19.34 -5.33
N ARG A 139 -44.34 -18.72 -4.49
CA ARG A 139 -44.26 -17.25 -4.37
C ARG A 139 -43.31 -16.58 -5.35
N ASN A 140 -42.21 -17.24 -5.72
CA ASN A 140 -41.11 -16.64 -6.49
C ASN A 140 -41.09 -17.08 -7.95
N LEU A 141 -41.79 -18.15 -8.33
CA LEU A 141 -42.03 -18.47 -9.74
C LEU A 141 -43.19 -17.63 -10.26
N SER A 142 -43.09 -17.17 -11.50
CA SER A 142 -44.27 -16.64 -12.20
C SER A 142 -45.32 -17.74 -12.40
N ASP A 143 -46.60 -17.39 -12.43
CA ASP A 143 -47.71 -18.33 -12.69
C ASP A 143 -47.44 -19.25 -13.90
N ALA A 144 -46.85 -18.71 -14.97
CA ALA A 144 -46.51 -19.48 -16.16
C ALA A 144 -45.50 -20.61 -15.89
N LEU A 145 -44.45 -20.33 -15.10
CA LEU A 145 -43.42 -21.31 -14.73
C LEU A 145 -43.96 -22.33 -13.72
N TYR A 146 -44.78 -21.89 -12.76
CA TYR A 146 -45.41 -22.79 -11.79
C TYR A 146 -46.38 -23.76 -12.48
N ASN A 147 -47.22 -23.25 -13.38
CA ASN A 147 -48.15 -24.07 -14.18
C ASN A 147 -47.40 -25.03 -15.12
N GLU A 148 -46.25 -24.62 -15.65
CA GLU A 148 -45.40 -25.52 -16.44
C GLU A 148 -44.86 -26.66 -15.57
N LEU A 149 -44.29 -26.34 -14.41
CA LEU A 149 -43.72 -27.34 -13.49
C LEU A 149 -44.75 -28.38 -13.02
N THR A 150 -46.00 -27.95 -12.83
CA THR A 150 -47.13 -28.77 -12.38
C THR A 150 -47.97 -29.37 -13.51
N SER A 151 -47.52 -29.25 -14.76
CA SER A 151 -48.22 -29.80 -15.92
C SER A 151 -48.07 -31.33 -16.05
N ASP A 152 -49.05 -31.97 -16.70
CA ASP A 152 -49.03 -33.40 -17.04
C ASP A 152 -47.76 -33.82 -17.80
N GLU A 153 -47.22 -32.91 -18.64
CA GLU A 153 -45.98 -33.16 -19.38
C GLU A 153 -44.77 -33.28 -18.44
N MET A 154 -44.71 -32.40 -17.43
CA MET A 154 -43.62 -32.41 -16.45
C MET A 154 -43.74 -33.60 -15.50
N GLU A 155 -44.96 -33.99 -15.11
CA GLU A 155 -45.19 -35.22 -14.36
C GLU A 155 -44.73 -36.46 -15.14
N LEU A 156 -44.99 -36.51 -16.45
CA LEU A 156 -44.49 -37.57 -17.33
C LEU A 156 -42.95 -37.56 -17.41
N LYS A 157 -42.32 -36.38 -17.51
CA LYS A 157 -40.85 -36.26 -17.49
C LYS A 157 -40.26 -36.72 -16.16
N PHE A 158 -40.90 -36.36 -15.04
CA PHE A 158 -40.50 -36.80 -13.72
C PHE A 158 -40.59 -38.33 -13.56
N SER A 159 -41.69 -38.95 -14.02
CA SER A 159 -41.86 -40.41 -13.94
C SER A 159 -40.75 -41.20 -14.65
N LYS A 160 -40.08 -40.57 -15.63
CA LYS A 160 -38.96 -41.13 -16.40
C LYS A 160 -37.58 -40.77 -15.84
N PHE A 161 -37.48 -39.82 -14.91
CA PHE A 161 -36.22 -39.28 -14.40
C PHE A 161 -35.46 -40.26 -13.48
N GLY A 162 -36.16 -41.22 -12.85
CA GLY A 162 -35.56 -42.29 -12.06
C GLY A 162 -34.91 -41.84 -10.72
N GLY A 163 -35.12 -40.58 -10.32
CA GLY A 163 -34.57 -39.99 -9.09
C GLY A 163 -35.63 -39.26 -8.24
N PRO A 164 -35.24 -38.68 -7.10
CA PRO A 164 -36.16 -37.94 -6.24
C PRO A 164 -36.73 -36.70 -6.94
N TYR A 165 -38.00 -36.37 -6.66
CA TYR A 165 -38.69 -35.21 -7.25
C TYR A 165 -37.92 -33.91 -7.06
N ILE A 166 -37.29 -33.73 -5.89
CA ILE A 166 -36.50 -32.54 -5.63
C ILE A 166 -35.35 -32.36 -6.62
N VAL A 167 -34.62 -33.43 -6.97
CA VAL A 167 -33.50 -33.39 -7.93
C VAL A 167 -34.01 -33.08 -9.35
N PHE A 168 -35.20 -33.58 -9.69
CA PHE A 168 -35.84 -33.25 -10.96
C PHE A 168 -36.20 -31.76 -11.05
N VAL A 169 -36.84 -31.21 -10.01
CA VAL A 169 -37.20 -29.79 -9.93
C VAL A 169 -35.96 -28.91 -10.05
N ILE A 170 -34.84 -29.31 -9.43
CA ILE A 170 -33.55 -28.60 -9.49
C ILE A 170 -33.05 -28.50 -10.93
N ASN A 171 -32.92 -29.63 -11.61
CA ASN A 171 -32.44 -29.66 -12.99
C ASN A 171 -33.34 -28.83 -13.92
N TRP A 172 -34.65 -28.82 -13.63
CA TRP A 172 -35.59 -27.98 -14.37
C TRP A 172 -35.39 -26.49 -14.08
N LEU A 173 -35.25 -26.09 -12.81
CA LEU A 173 -34.99 -24.70 -12.41
C LEU A 173 -33.68 -24.17 -13.01
N GLU A 174 -32.61 -24.98 -13.00
CA GLU A 174 -31.33 -24.64 -13.63
C GLU A 174 -31.50 -24.43 -15.13
N GLY A 175 -32.18 -25.36 -15.81
CA GLY A 175 -32.48 -25.22 -17.24
C GLY A 175 -33.28 -23.96 -17.57
N LYS A 176 -34.22 -23.56 -16.70
CA LYS A 176 -34.99 -22.30 -16.87
C LYS A 176 -34.15 -21.06 -16.62
N ALA A 177 -33.30 -21.09 -15.59
CA ALA A 177 -32.37 -20.01 -15.32
C ALA A 177 -31.42 -19.80 -16.51
N ASP A 178 -30.92 -20.89 -17.12
CA ASP A 178 -30.04 -20.82 -18.28
C ASP A 178 -30.73 -20.25 -19.52
N VAL A 179 -31.97 -20.65 -19.80
CA VAL A 179 -32.77 -20.07 -20.90
C VAL A 179 -32.99 -18.57 -20.66
N LEU A 180 -33.27 -18.15 -19.43
CA LEU A 180 -33.46 -16.74 -19.10
C LEU A 180 -32.15 -15.94 -19.22
N ARG A 181 -31.03 -16.46 -18.72
CA ARG A 181 -29.69 -15.87 -18.91
C ARG A 181 -29.39 -15.70 -20.40
N ASP A 182 -29.60 -16.73 -21.20
CA ASP A 182 -29.43 -16.69 -22.65
C ASP A 182 -30.30 -15.61 -23.30
N SER A 183 -31.55 -15.46 -22.86
CA SER A 183 -32.47 -14.44 -23.37
C SER A 183 -32.05 -13.01 -23.00
N LEU A 184 -31.50 -12.81 -21.80
CA LEU A 184 -30.98 -11.54 -21.33
C LEU A 184 -29.71 -11.15 -22.09
N VAL A 185 -28.85 -12.12 -22.39
CA VAL A 185 -27.63 -11.94 -23.20
C VAL A 185 -27.97 -11.69 -24.69
N LYS A 186 -28.92 -12.44 -25.27
CA LYS A 186 -29.31 -12.35 -26.70
C LYS A 186 -30.21 -11.17 -27.02
N GLY A 187 -30.96 -10.64 -26.06
CA GLY A 187 -31.94 -9.56 -26.24
C GLY A 187 -31.39 -8.22 -26.76
N LEU A 188 -30.08 -8.11 -26.96
CA LEU A 188 -29.37 -6.91 -27.46
C LEU A 188 -28.80 -7.08 -28.88
N ASN A 189 -29.47 -7.84 -29.76
CA ASN A 189 -29.15 -7.97 -31.19
C ASN A 189 -27.74 -8.48 -31.53
N GLY A 190 -27.19 -9.43 -30.76
CA GLY A 190 -26.00 -10.19 -31.17
C GLY A 190 -24.71 -9.37 -31.38
N ASP A 191 -24.70 -8.09 -31.01
CA ASP A 191 -23.53 -7.23 -31.15
C ASP A 191 -22.51 -7.58 -30.06
N SER A 192 -21.41 -8.22 -30.46
CA SER A 192 -20.32 -8.61 -29.55
C SER A 192 -19.65 -7.40 -28.87
N THR A 193 -19.89 -6.18 -29.35
CA THR A 193 -19.40 -4.94 -28.72
C THR A 193 -20.15 -4.57 -27.43
N LEU A 194 -21.36 -5.12 -27.22
CA LEU A 194 -22.18 -4.87 -26.03
C LEU A 194 -22.10 -5.99 -24.98
N MET A 195 -21.35 -7.06 -25.26
CA MET A 195 -21.19 -8.15 -24.29
C MET A 195 -20.36 -7.71 -23.09
N VAL A 196 -20.86 -8.05 -21.90
CA VAL A 196 -20.21 -7.82 -20.63
C VAL A 196 -19.51 -9.10 -20.18
N TYR A 197 -18.26 -8.96 -19.79
CA TYR A 197 -17.40 -10.03 -19.29
C TYR A 197 -16.95 -9.73 -17.87
N PHE A 198 -17.00 -10.73 -17.01
CA PHE A 198 -16.33 -10.73 -15.71
C PHE A 198 -14.91 -11.28 -15.85
N ARG A 199 -13.96 -10.65 -15.16
CA ARG A 199 -12.57 -11.13 -15.05
C ARG A 199 -12.09 -10.97 -13.62
N LEU A 200 -11.34 -11.95 -13.16
CA LEU A 200 -10.72 -11.96 -11.84
C LEU A 200 -9.29 -12.45 -11.99
N GLY A 201 -8.35 -11.77 -11.34
CA GLY A 201 -6.96 -12.21 -11.30
C GLY A 201 -6.25 -11.73 -10.05
N ALA A 202 -5.06 -12.27 -9.83
CA ALA A 202 -4.22 -11.93 -8.70
C ALA A 202 -2.80 -11.54 -9.13
N PHE A 203 -2.13 -10.74 -8.32
CA PHE A 203 -0.76 -10.29 -8.56
C PHE A 203 0.07 -10.35 -7.27
N LEU A 204 1.26 -10.95 -7.33
CA LEU A 204 2.26 -10.81 -6.27
C LEU A 204 2.98 -9.47 -6.40
N LYS A 205 3.00 -8.70 -5.33
CA LYS A 205 3.59 -7.38 -5.21
C LYS A 205 4.79 -7.46 -4.26
N ASN A 206 5.97 -7.19 -4.80
CA ASN A 206 7.21 -7.14 -4.04
C ASN A 206 7.98 -5.84 -4.36
N LYS A 207 9.18 -5.68 -3.78
CA LYS A 207 10.04 -4.51 -4.01
C LYS A 207 10.48 -4.33 -5.47
N SER A 208 10.45 -5.38 -6.28
CA SER A 208 10.84 -5.37 -7.69
C SER A 208 9.67 -5.02 -8.63
N GLY A 209 8.44 -5.00 -8.11
CA GLY A 209 7.22 -4.69 -8.86
C GLY A 209 6.08 -5.67 -8.57
N GLY A 210 5.00 -5.57 -9.34
CA GLY A 210 3.95 -6.61 -9.37
C GLY A 210 4.25 -7.69 -10.40
N ARG A 211 3.75 -8.91 -10.25
CA ARG A 211 3.62 -9.88 -11.35
C ARG A 211 2.33 -10.68 -11.20
N PRO A 212 1.67 -11.08 -12.29
CA PRO A 212 0.44 -11.87 -12.20
C PRO A 212 0.76 -13.26 -11.62
N VAL A 213 -0.19 -13.81 -10.88
CA VAL A 213 -0.10 -15.16 -10.29
C VAL A 213 -1.33 -15.97 -10.66
N HIS A 214 -1.16 -17.28 -10.79
CA HIS A 214 -2.22 -18.20 -11.18
C HIS A 214 -3.36 -18.23 -10.15
N VAL A 215 -4.59 -18.08 -10.63
CA VAL A 215 -5.82 -18.32 -9.90
C VAL A 215 -6.59 -19.43 -10.63
N GLU A 216 -6.71 -20.58 -9.97
CA GLU A 216 -7.39 -21.75 -10.53
C GLU A 216 -8.83 -21.39 -10.93
N HIS A 217 -9.28 -21.94 -12.06
CA HIS A 217 -10.54 -21.66 -12.74
C HIS A 217 -10.70 -20.25 -13.34
N PHE A 218 -9.83 -19.28 -13.07
CA PHE A 218 -9.97 -17.90 -13.55
C PHE A 218 -8.95 -17.46 -14.59
N ASP A 219 -7.90 -18.25 -14.83
CA ASP A 219 -6.88 -17.94 -15.83
C ASP A 219 -6.20 -19.18 -16.42
N GLU A 220 -5.41 -18.94 -17.46
CA GLU A 220 -4.55 -19.92 -18.14
C GLU A 220 -3.06 -19.68 -17.82
N ILE A 221 -2.77 -19.00 -16.71
CA ILE A 221 -1.40 -18.73 -16.28
C ILE A 221 -0.86 -20.03 -15.67
N SER A 222 0.26 -20.53 -16.19
CA SER A 222 0.88 -21.73 -15.60
C SER A 222 1.30 -21.42 -14.15
N PRO A 223 1.02 -22.33 -13.19
CA PRO A 223 1.55 -22.21 -11.85
C PRO A 223 3.08 -22.08 -11.87
N GLU A 224 3.63 -21.23 -11.02
CA GLU A 224 5.08 -21.11 -10.89
C GLU A 224 5.66 -22.28 -10.10
N ALA A 225 7.00 -22.36 -10.08
CA ALA A 225 7.70 -23.40 -9.35
C ALA A 225 7.25 -23.44 -7.88
N TYR A 226 6.97 -24.65 -7.39
CA TYR A 226 6.66 -24.88 -5.99
C TYR A 226 7.77 -24.30 -5.11
N SER A 227 7.39 -23.40 -4.22
CA SER A 227 8.29 -22.81 -3.23
C SER A 227 7.59 -22.86 -1.89
N GLU A 228 8.11 -23.64 -0.95
CA GLU A 228 7.65 -23.62 0.43
C GLU A 228 8.63 -22.86 1.29
N VAL A 229 8.14 -21.85 2.00
CA VAL A 229 8.97 -21.14 2.95
C VAL A 229 9.11 -22.04 4.17
N ALA A 230 10.31 -22.64 4.30
CA ALA A 230 10.60 -23.62 5.32
C ALA A 230 10.27 -23.08 6.73
N ARG A 231 9.50 -23.88 7.48
CA ARG A 231 9.21 -23.59 8.90
C ARG A 231 10.43 -23.79 9.79
N PHE A 232 11.40 -24.57 9.32
CA PHE A 232 12.72 -24.74 9.91
C PHE A 232 13.73 -24.21 8.91
N SER A 233 14.30 -23.03 9.18
CA SER A 233 15.41 -22.56 8.34
C SER A 233 16.61 -23.49 8.54
N PRO A 234 17.26 -23.97 7.47
CA PRO A 234 18.50 -24.74 7.60
C PRO A 234 19.58 -23.91 8.33
N PRO A 235 20.60 -24.55 8.90
CA PRO A 235 21.71 -23.83 9.54
C PRO A 235 22.33 -22.82 8.56
N LEU A 236 22.82 -21.71 9.13
CA LEU A 236 23.47 -20.56 8.47
C LEU A 236 23.88 -20.85 7.01
N SER A 237 23.29 -20.11 6.07
CA SER A 237 23.74 -20.09 4.68
C SER A 237 25.24 -19.76 4.62
N GLU A 238 25.93 -20.20 3.56
CA GLU A 238 27.36 -19.89 3.38
C GLU A 238 27.65 -18.38 3.41
N GLY A 239 26.68 -17.56 2.95
CA GLY A 239 26.74 -16.11 3.09
C GLY A 239 26.68 -15.63 4.55
N GLU A 240 25.85 -16.26 5.40
CA GLU A 240 25.76 -15.95 6.82
C GLU A 240 26.98 -16.46 7.61
N LYS A 241 27.56 -17.61 7.24
CA LYS A 241 28.84 -18.09 7.81
C LYS A 241 29.98 -17.14 7.47
N SER A 242 30.08 -16.74 6.20
CA SER A 242 31.09 -15.79 5.74
C SER A 242 30.92 -14.43 6.40
N ALA A 243 29.68 -13.94 6.54
CA ALA A 243 29.38 -12.70 7.26
C ALA A 243 29.72 -12.79 8.76
N LEU A 244 29.45 -13.92 9.43
CA LEU A 244 29.82 -14.14 10.83
C LEU A 244 31.35 -14.10 11.01
N SER A 245 32.10 -14.78 10.14
CA SER A 245 33.57 -14.76 10.12
C SER A 245 34.13 -13.38 9.78
N GLN A 246 33.49 -12.65 8.84
CA GLN A 246 33.84 -11.27 8.52
C GLN A 246 33.50 -10.32 9.66
N THR A 247 32.46 -10.59 10.47
CA THR A 247 32.07 -9.77 11.63
C THR A 247 33.09 -9.87 12.77
N VAL A 248 33.71 -11.05 12.96
CA VAL A 248 34.86 -11.22 13.86
C VAL A 248 36.01 -10.28 13.47
N GLN A 249 36.19 -10.02 12.17
CA GLN A 249 37.17 -9.06 11.63
C GLN A 249 36.67 -7.60 11.61
N LEU A 250 35.37 -7.38 11.35
CA LEU A 250 34.70 -6.07 11.30
C LEU A 250 34.60 -5.43 12.70
N ASN A 251 34.65 -6.21 13.79
CA ASN A 251 34.74 -5.70 15.17
C ASN A 251 36.01 -4.82 15.39
N GLN A 252 37.00 -4.87 14.50
CA GLN A 252 38.15 -3.98 14.50
C GLN A 252 37.97 -2.71 13.65
N THR A 253 36.91 -2.59 12.84
CA THR A 253 36.79 -1.53 11.81
C THR A 253 35.41 -0.86 11.67
N ILE A 254 34.35 -1.31 12.37
CA ILE A 254 33.02 -0.65 12.35
C ILE A 254 32.97 0.57 13.28
N GLY A 255 33.92 1.49 13.11
CA GLY A 255 33.85 2.85 13.64
C GLY A 255 33.39 3.89 12.60
N GLU A 256 33.50 3.59 11.29
CA GLU A 256 33.60 4.69 10.31
C GLU A 256 32.64 4.68 9.10
N ASN A 257 31.98 3.58 8.69
CA ASN A 257 31.54 3.50 7.27
C ASN A 257 30.06 3.21 6.91
N THR A 258 29.12 3.13 7.85
CA THR A 258 27.71 2.80 7.49
C THR A 258 26.70 3.94 7.68
N SER A 259 27.08 5.05 8.30
CA SER A 259 26.33 6.32 8.26
C SER A 259 26.68 7.19 7.03
N THR A 260 27.69 6.78 6.26
CA THR A 260 28.35 7.60 5.24
C THR A 260 27.58 7.62 3.91
N ALA A 261 26.85 6.58 3.49
CA ALA A 261 26.20 6.57 2.17
C ALA A 261 24.88 7.37 2.10
N SER A 262 23.99 7.21 3.09
CA SER A 262 22.80 8.06 3.21
C SER A 262 23.15 9.47 3.70
N GLY A 263 24.18 9.58 4.55
CA GLY A 263 24.79 10.84 4.96
C GLY A 263 25.40 11.60 3.79
N PHE A 264 26.12 10.93 2.89
CA PHE A 264 26.70 11.51 1.67
C PHE A 264 25.62 11.98 0.70
N PHE A 265 24.57 11.18 0.47
CA PHE A 265 23.48 11.61 -0.39
C PHE A 265 22.70 12.79 0.21
N LYS A 266 22.43 12.76 1.53
CA LYS A 266 21.84 13.87 2.26
C LYS A 266 22.74 15.11 2.26
N GLN A 267 24.06 14.95 2.36
CA GLN A 267 25.04 16.03 2.29
C GLN A 267 25.18 16.60 0.88
N VAL A 268 25.16 15.79 -0.17
CA VAL A 268 25.22 16.24 -1.57
C VAL A 268 23.95 17.00 -1.94
N VAL A 269 22.78 16.49 -1.53
CA VAL A 269 21.50 17.20 -1.68
C VAL A 269 21.51 18.47 -0.85
N LYS A 270 21.84 18.43 0.45
CA LYS A 270 21.90 19.60 1.33
C LYS A 270 22.93 20.66 0.87
N ALA A 271 24.09 20.26 0.36
CA ALA A 271 25.11 21.16 -0.17
C ALA A 271 24.62 21.86 -1.44
N ARG A 272 24.10 21.11 -2.42
CA ARG A 272 23.47 21.70 -3.61
C ARG A 272 22.30 22.61 -3.27
N ILE A 273 21.52 22.28 -2.24
CA ILE A 273 20.40 23.10 -1.77
C ILE A 273 20.90 24.39 -1.12
N ASN A 274 21.90 24.32 -0.25
CA ASN A 274 22.52 25.51 0.34
C ASN A 274 23.15 26.43 -0.73
N ASP A 275 23.65 25.84 -1.82
CA ASP A 275 24.19 26.57 -2.98
C ASP A 275 23.09 27.16 -3.89
N LEU A 276 21.82 26.74 -3.75
CA LEU A 276 20.67 27.20 -4.54
C LEU A 276 19.84 28.28 -3.87
N PHE A 277 20.13 28.68 -2.62
CA PHE A 277 19.56 29.87 -1.98
C PHE A 277 20.60 30.92 -1.53
N PRO A 278 21.63 31.25 -2.33
CA PRO A 278 22.60 32.30 -1.98
C PRO A 278 22.00 33.72 -2.12
N SER A 279 20.79 33.84 -2.69
CA SER A 279 20.09 35.10 -2.94
C SER A 279 19.59 35.82 -1.69
N ASP A 280 19.90 35.32 -0.49
CA ASP A 280 19.80 36.12 0.74
C ASP A 280 20.64 37.40 0.65
N SER A 281 21.78 37.37 -0.05
CA SER A 281 22.61 38.56 -0.25
C SER A 281 21.96 39.62 -1.16
N SER A 282 21.49 39.26 -2.36
CA SER A 282 20.83 40.19 -3.30
C SER A 282 19.51 40.73 -2.74
N LYS A 283 18.74 39.89 -2.04
CA LYS A 283 17.50 40.27 -1.37
C LYS A 283 17.76 41.26 -0.23
N VAL A 284 18.75 40.99 0.62
CA VAL A 284 19.12 41.88 1.73
C VAL A 284 19.63 43.22 1.19
N ILE A 285 20.47 43.20 0.14
CA ILE A 285 20.97 44.41 -0.52
C ILE A 285 19.82 45.21 -1.13
N LEU A 286 18.88 44.54 -1.83
CA LEU A 286 17.70 45.19 -2.39
C LEU A 286 16.87 45.84 -1.29
N LYS A 287 16.50 45.11 -0.23
CA LYS A 287 15.66 45.64 0.86
C LYS A 287 16.33 46.79 1.61
N ALA A 288 17.63 46.66 1.90
CA ALA A 288 18.40 47.73 2.55
C ALA A 288 18.47 48.98 1.65
N THR A 289 18.74 48.81 0.36
CA THR A 289 18.82 49.92 -0.60
C THR A 289 17.46 50.54 -0.85
N TYR A 290 16.39 49.73 -0.89
CA TYR A 290 15.00 50.18 -1.03
C TYR A 290 14.60 51.10 0.13
N ASN A 291 14.81 50.65 1.36
CA ASN A 291 14.46 51.41 2.57
C ASN A 291 15.30 52.68 2.72
N ALA A 292 16.61 52.59 2.42
CA ALA A 292 17.49 53.76 2.44
C ALA A 292 17.08 54.78 1.35
N SER A 293 16.71 54.31 0.16
CA SER A 293 16.25 55.15 -0.95
C SER A 293 14.92 55.81 -0.63
N LEU A 294 13.96 55.07 -0.07
CA LEU A 294 12.67 55.62 0.37
C LEU A 294 12.86 56.69 1.44
N THR A 295 13.72 56.44 2.43
CA THR A 295 14.03 57.42 3.48
C THR A 295 14.67 58.68 2.90
N LYS A 296 15.65 58.53 2.00
CA LYS A 296 16.34 59.65 1.35
C LYS A 296 15.40 60.48 0.48
N LEU A 297 14.60 59.83 -0.37
CA LEU A 297 13.66 60.50 -1.29
C LEU A 297 12.51 61.21 -0.55
N ASN A 298 12.16 60.77 0.66
CA ASN A 298 11.14 61.44 1.48
C ASN A 298 11.63 62.70 2.21
N GLN A 299 12.94 62.95 2.27
CA GLN A 299 13.51 64.10 2.99
C GLN A 299 13.38 65.41 2.21
N GLN A 300 13.30 65.36 0.87
CA GLN A 300 13.26 66.56 0.02
C GLN A 300 11.91 66.68 -0.70
N PRO A 301 11.27 67.87 -0.78
CA PRO A 301 9.95 68.03 -1.40
C PRO A 301 9.89 67.66 -2.88
N ASP A 302 10.97 67.92 -3.62
CA ASP A 302 11.13 67.69 -5.06
C ASP A 302 11.30 66.20 -5.42
N THR A 303 11.76 65.37 -4.49
CA THR A 303 11.90 63.91 -4.67
C THR A 303 10.70 63.10 -4.17
N LYS A 304 9.68 63.74 -3.59
CA LYS A 304 8.47 63.06 -3.08
C LYS A 304 7.73 62.23 -4.14
N PRO A 305 7.57 62.67 -5.40
CA PRO A 305 6.92 61.84 -6.42
C PRO A 305 7.70 60.54 -6.69
N ALA A 306 9.03 60.57 -6.65
CA ALA A 306 9.85 59.36 -6.74
C ALA A 306 9.73 58.47 -5.49
N ALA A 307 9.59 59.07 -4.30
CA ALA A 307 9.32 58.32 -3.07
C ALA A 307 7.97 57.58 -3.11
N GLN A 308 6.96 58.17 -3.76
CA GLN A 308 5.63 57.58 -3.93
C GLN A 308 5.70 56.26 -4.74
N VAL A 309 6.53 56.21 -5.80
CA VAL A 309 6.77 54.98 -6.58
C VAL A 309 7.29 53.84 -5.70
N LEU A 310 8.21 54.14 -4.77
CA LEU A 310 8.72 53.16 -3.79
C LEU A 310 7.65 52.83 -2.73
N LEU A 311 6.79 53.74 -2.34
CA LEU A 311 5.74 53.44 -1.36
C LEU A 311 4.68 52.50 -1.94
N GLU A 312 4.27 52.74 -3.19
CA GLU A 312 3.24 51.95 -3.89
C GLU A 312 3.70 50.52 -4.17
N ASN A 313 5.01 50.30 -4.35
CA ASN A 313 5.59 48.99 -4.62
C ASN A 313 6.07 48.23 -3.37
N GLU A 314 6.01 48.84 -2.18
CA GLU A 314 6.45 48.21 -0.93
C GLU A 314 5.65 46.93 -0.63
N LEU A 315 4.34 46.95 -0.89
CA LEU A 315 3.46 45.79 -0.70
C LEU A 315 3.83 44.63 -1.65
N ASN A 316 4.23 44.93 -2.88
CA ASN A 316 4.65 43.92 -3.85
C ASN A 316 5.96 43.25 -3.42
N LEU A 317 6.94 44.06 -3.00
CA LEU A 317 8.21 43.56 -2.49
C LEU A 317 8.03 42.68 -1.24
N ASN A 318 7.15 43.09 -0.30
CA ASN A 318 6.84 42.33 0.90
C ASN A 318 6.13 41.00 0.60
N ARG A 319 5.24 40.95 -0.41
CA ARG A 319 4.59 39.70 -0.86
C ARG A 319 5.59 38.73 -1.46
N VAL A 320 6.52 39.23 -2.27
CA VAL A 320 7.60 38.41 -2.84
C VAL A 320 8.50 37.84 -1.73
N ASP A 321 8.81 38.64 -0.71
CA ASP A 321 9.61 38.24 0.46
C ASP A 321 8.94 37.08 1.25
N GLN A 322 7.66 37.21 1.54
CA GLN A 322 6.88 36.18 2.24
C GLN A 322 6.82 34.87 1.45
N PHE A 323 6.60 34.95 0.14
CA PHE A 323 6.49 33.76 -0.69
C PHE A 323 7.85 33.08 -0.90
N TYR A 324 8.94 33.85 -1.06
CA TYR A 324 10.30 33.32 -1.09
C TYR A 324 10.63 32.58 0.21
N SER A 325 10.26 33.15 1.36
CA SER A 325 10.46 32.53 2.68
C SER A 325 9.65 31.24 2.83
N LEU A 326 8.40 31.22 2.37
CA LEU A 326 7.56 30.01 2.35
C LEU A 326 8.15 28.94 1.43
N ALA A 327 8.61 29.30 0.23
CA ALA A 327 9.23 28.37 -0.71
C ALA A 327 10.52 27.76 -0.13
N SER A 328 11.37 28.60 0.48
CA SER A 328 12.59 28.16 1.18
C SER A 328 12.27 27.22 2.35
N GLN A 329 11.30 27.55 3.21
CA GLN A 329 10.90 26.70 4.34
C GLN A 329 10.31 25.37 3.89
N THR A 330 9.40 25.40 2.91
CA THR A 330 8.79 24.19 2.32
C THR A 330 9.87 23.26 1.78
N TYR A 331 10.92 23.82 1.20
CA TYR A 331 12.01 23.06 0.61
C TYR A 331 13.04 22.57 1.63
N GLN A 332 13.32 23.32 2.69
CA GLN A 332 14.10 22.85 3.85
C GLN A 332 13.41 21.69 4.54
N GLN A 333 12.09 21.79 4.76
CA GLN A 333 11.30 20.68 5.31
C GLN A 333 11.35 19.44 4.42
N PHE A 334 11.37 19.60 3.10
CA PHE A 334 11.58 18.48 2.17
C PHE A 334 12.96 17.86 2.34
N ALA A 335 14.03 18.66 2.39
CA ALA A 335 15.40 18.20 2.56
C ALA A 335 15.62 17.46 3.89
N ASP A 336 14.97 17.92 4.97
CA ASP A 336 15.07 17.32 6.30
C ASP A 336 14.28 16.00 6.41
N ASN A 337 13.16 15.88 5.68
CA ASN A 337 12.27 14.71 5.70
C ASN A 337 12.50 13.72 4.55
N PHE A 338 13.53 13.92 3.73
CA PHE A 338 13.92 12.97 2.69
C PHE A 338 14.34 11.61 3.32
N PRO A 339 13.89 10.45 2.76
CA PRO A 339 13.17 10.25 1.50
C PRO A 339 11.63 10.18 1.60
N GLN A 340 11.02 10.35 2.77
CA GLN A 340 9.59 10.05 2.96
C GLN A 340 8.63 11.06 2.29
N GLY A 341 9.09 12.26 1.92
CA GLY A 341 8.28 13.32 1.30
C GLY A 341 8.14 13.27 -0.23
N ILE A 342 8.69 12.27 -0.92
CA ILE A 342 8.80 12.24 -2.40
C ILE A 342 7.43 12.08 -3.11
N PHE A 343 6.42 11.53 -2.44
CA PHE A 343 5.17 11.09 -3.11
C PHE A 343 4.10 12.19 -3.28
N GLY A 344 4.42 13.46 -2.96
CA GLY A 344 3.50 14.61 -3.07
C GLY A 344 3.82 15.60 -4.22
N GLN A 345 4.36 15.13 -5.34
CA GLN A 345 4.97 15.96 -6.42
C GLN A 345 4.11 17.13 -6.94
N ASN A 346 2.78 17.02 -6.94
CA ASN A 346 1.90 18.03 -7.54
C ASN A 346 1.95 19.39 -6.83
N ASN A 347 2.35 19.45 -5.57
CA ASN A 347 2.36 20.69 -4.81
C ASN A 347 3.64 21.53 -5.06
N PHE A 348 4.78 20.92 -5.39
CA PHE A 348 6.04 21.65 -5.54
C PHE A 348 6.10 22.47 -6.83
N ASP A 349 5.76 21.86 -7.97
CA ASP A 349 5.77 22.58 -9.25
C ASP A 349 4.78 23.74 -9.25
N GLN A 350 3.62 23.56 -8.61
CA GLN A 350 2.62 24.61 -8.46
C GLN A 350 3.14 25.78 -7.61
N ILE A 351 3.76 25.51 -6.46
CA ILE A 351 4.33 26.55 -5.58
C ILE A 351 5.43 27.32 -6.32
N PHE A 352 6.36 26.64 -6.99
CA PHE A 352 7.45 27.32 -7.70
C PHE A 352 6.98 28.10 -8.93
N ASN A 353 6.00 27.60 -9.67
CA ASN A 353 5.41 28.34 -10.79
C ASN A 353 4.64 29.57 -10.29
N GLN A 354 3.89 29.45 -9.18
CA GLN A 354 3.22 30.60 -8.55
C GLN A 354 4.24 31.62 -8.06
N PHE A 355 5.35 31.18 -7.48
CA PHE A 355 6.41 32.06 -7.02
C PHE A 355 7.08 32.82 -8.16
N GLU A 356 7.45 32.11 -9.23
CA GLU A 356 8.07 32.67 -10.43
C GLU A 356 7.17 33.75 -11.07
N GLN A 357 5.88 33.47 -11.19
CA GLN A 357 4.89 34.43 -11.70
C GLN A 357 4.74 35.65 -10.77
N LEU A 358 4.74 35.44 -9.45
CA LEU A 358 4.61 36.52 -8.48
C LEU A 358 5.81 37.49 -8.53
N ILE A 359 7.03 36.96 -8.65
CA ILE A 359 8.25 37.78 -8.77
C ILE A 359 8.22 38.59 -10.06
N LEU A 360 7.95 37.93 -11.19
CA LEU A 360 7.93 38.58 -12.50
C LEU A 360 6.87 39.69 -12.58
N ASN A 361 5.67 39.43 -12.07
CA ASN A 361 4.60 40.42 -12.06
C ASN A 361 4.93 41.60 -11.14
N SER A 362 5.52 41.34 -9.97
CA SER A 362 5.93 42.40 -9.03
C SER A 362 7.01 43.30 -9.63
N TYR A 363 8.04 42.72 -10.27
CA TYR A 363 9.10 43.48 -10.93
C TYR A 363 8.58 44.26 -12.14
N LYS A 364 7.75 43.62 -12.98
CA LYS A 364 7.14 44.30 -14.14
C LYS A 364 6.30 45.51 -13.73
N THR A 365 5.60 45.43 -12.60
CA THR A 365 4.84 46.56 -12.04
C THR A 365 5.81 47.67 -11.61
N PHE A 366 6.82 47.33 -10.80
CA PHE A 366 7.83 48.28 -10.35
C PHE A 366 8.53 49.01 -11.49
N ASN A 367 9.05 48.26 -12.48
CA ASN A 367 9.73 48.82 -13.64
C ASN A 367 8.79 49.72 -14.47
N GLY A 368 7.53 49.30 -14.63
CA GLY A 368 6.49 50.10 -15.30
C GLY A 368 6.24 51.44 -14.60
N ASP A 369 6.23 51.46 -13.27
CA ASP A 369 6.05 52.69 -12.48
C ASP A 369 7.28 53.60 -12.57
N VAL A 370 8.51 53.05 -12.60
CA VAL A 370 9.75 53.80 -12.82
C VAL A 370 9.77 54.44 -14.21
N VAL A 371 9.41 53.70 -15.25
CA VAL A 371 9.30 54.22 -16.64
C VAL A 371 8.22 55.30 -16.73
N SER A 372 7.08 55.10 -16.08
CA SER A 372 5.98 56.08 -16.06
C SER A 372 6.41 57.37 -15.34
N PHE A 373 7.16 57.26 -14.24
CA PHE A 373 7.75 58.40 -13.56
C PHE A 373 8.73 59.16 -14.47
N GLN A 374 9.61 58.46 -15.19
CA GLN A 374 10.55 59.08 -16.13
C GLN A 374 9.84 59.88 -17.24
N GLN A 375 8.70 59.39 -17.72
CA GLN A 375 7.93 60.04 -18.79
C GLN A 375 7.10 61.23 -18.32
N THR A 376 6.69 61.24 -17.05
CA THR A 376 5.75 62.24 -16.49
C THR A 376 6.44 63.30 -15.63
N ALA A 377 7.65 63.04 -15.15
CA ALA A 377 8.39 63.99 -14.35
C ALA A 377 8.89 65.17 -15.20
N VAL A 378 8.68 66.38 -14.69
CA VAL A 378 9.14 67.61 -15.35
C VAL A 378 10.67 67.65 -15.34
N THR A 379 11.29 67.57 -16.52
CA THR A 379 12.73 67.71 -16.67
C THR A 379 13.14 69.15 -16.30
N PRO A 380 14.10 69.34 -15.38
CA PRO A 380 14.67 70.66 -15.12
C PRO A 380 15.24 71.31 -16.40
N PRO A 381 15.27 72.65 -16.49
CA PRO A 381 15.74 73.38 -17.68
C PRO A 381 17.19 73.08 -18.09
N ASP A 382 18.00 72.57 -17.16
CA ASP A 382 19.45 72.35 -17.34
C ASP A 382 19.80 70.95 -17.91
N ASP A 383 18.84 70.28 -18.55
CA ASP A 383 19.00 68.93 -19.14
C ASP A 383 19.52 67.87 -18.14
N THR A 384 19.17 68.05 -16.86
CA THR A 384 19.49 67.11 -15.78
C THR A 384 18.34 66.13 -15.59
N SER A 385 18.65 64.88 -15.22
CA SER A 385 17.62 63.86 -14.95
C SER A 385 16.63 64.33 -13.88
N PRO A 386 15.33 63.96 -13.98
CA PRO A 386 14.33 64.30 -12.97
C PRO A 386 14.78 63.98 -11.54
N PRO A 387 14.51 64.86 -10.55
CA PRO A 387 14.88 64.63 -9.17
C PRO A 387 14.41 63.26 -8.66
N GLY A 388 15.34 62.45 -8.15
CA GLY A 388 15.07 61.10 -7.64
C GLY A 388 15.16 59.97 -8.67
N LEU A 389 15.14 60.25 -9.98
CA LEU A 389 15.22 59.21 -11.02
C LEU A 389 16.49 58.34 -10.91
N PRO A 390 17.71 58.87 -10.70
CA PRO A 390 18.91 58.04 -10.55
C PRO A 390 18.85 57.09 -9.34
N THR A 391 18.07 57.46 -8.31
CA THR A 391 17.87 56.60 -7.13
C THR A 391 16.89 55.48 -7.46
N LEU A 392 15.82 55.75 -8.22
CA LEU A 392 14.89 54.74 -8.69
C LEU A 392 15.56 53.75 -9.65
N GLU A 393 16.35 54.22 -10.61
CA GLU A 393 17.12 53.36 -11.53
C GLU A 393 18.09 52.43 -10.77
N LYS A 394 18.69 52.92 -9.69
CA LYS A 394 19.53 52.08 -8.82
C LYS A 394 18.73 50.97 -8.15
N VAL A 395 17.51 51.26 -7.67
CA VAL A 395 16.62 50.25 -7.07
C VAL A 395 16.11 49.26 -8.13
N ASP A 396 15.77 49.74 -9.33
CA ASP A 396 15.32 48.94 -10.47
C ASP A 396 16.37 47.90 -10.88
N ASN A 397 17.61 48.34 -11.07
CA ASN A 397 18.73 47.43 -11.37
C ASN A 397 18.95 46.37 -10.28
N LEU A 398 18.79 46.73 -8.99
CA LEU A 398 18.91 45.76 -7.90
C LEU A 398 17.72 44.79 -7.85
N TYR A 399 16.52 45.25 -8.24
CA TYR A 399 15.33 44.40 -8.31
C TYR A 399 15.45 43.41 -9.48
N ASP A 400 15.87 43.84 -10.66
CA ASP A 400 16.13 42.97 -11.81
C ASP A 400 17.13 41.86 -11.46
N ASN A 401 18.26 42.23 -10.82
CA ASN A 401 19.25 41.26 -10.35
C ASN A 401 18.67 40.25 -9.36
N TYR A 402 17.79 40.68 -8.46
CA TYR A 402 17.10 39.78 -7.54
C TYR A 402 16.15 38.82 -8.26
N VAL A 403 15.39 39.31 -9.25
CA VAL A 403 14.48 38.50 -10.08
C VAL A 403 15.25 37.44 -10.84
N GLN A 404 16.34 37.81 -11.52
CA GLN A 404 17.20 36.89 -12.27
C GLN A 404 17.83 35.84 -11.36
N GLY A 405 18.29 36.24 -10.16
CA GLY A 405 18.79 35.32 -9.15
C GLY A 405 17.74 34.29 -8.72
N ALA A 406 16.54 34.76 -8.36
CA ALA A 406 15.44 33.88 -7.95
C ALA A 406 15.00 32.91 -9.07
N GLN A 407 14.95 33.36 -10.33
CA GLN A 407 14.62 32.48 -11.47
C GLN A 407 15.67 31.39 -11.69
N LYS A 408 16.96 31.73 -11.52
CA LYS A 408 18.06 30.77 -11.60
C LYS A 408 17.94 29.72 -10.49
N ASP A 409 17.63 30.15 -9.27
CA ASP A 409 17.43 29.27 -8.11
C ASP A 409 16.24 28.31 -8.35
N ILE A 410 15.09 28.83 -8.80
CA ILE A 410 13.90 28.03 -9.15
C ILE A 410 14.22 27.00 -10.23
N SER A 411 14.94 27.41 -11.28
CA SER A 411 15.32 26.53 -12.39
C SER A 411 16.28 25.42 -11.93
N GLY A 412 17.23 25.75 -11.06
CA GLY A 412 18.14 24.77 -10.45
C GLY A 412 17.41 23.74 -9.60
N ILE A 413 16.43 24.18 -8.79
CA ILE A 413 15.59 23.29 -7.98
C ILE A 413 14.76 22.35 -8.88
N LYS A 414 14.10 22.88 -9.91
CA LYS A 414 13.35 22.09 -10.90
C LYS A 414 14.23 21.04 -11.58
N ALA A 415 15.47 21.39 -11.92
CA ALA A 415 16.43 20.46 -12.53
C ALA A 415 16.83 19.31 -11.60
N ILE A 416 17.08 19.60 -10.31
CA ILE A 416 17.37 18.56 -9.31
C ILE A 416 16.18 17.60 -9.14
N PHE A 417 14.95 18.14 -9.04
CA PHE A 417 13.75 17.31 -8.94
C PHE A 417 13.54 16.45 -10.18
N SER A 418 13.77 17.01 -11.37
CA SER A 418 13.70 16.25 -12.62
C SER A 418 14.69 15.08 -12.62
N GLN A 419 15.95 15.31 -12.18
CA GLN A 419 16.97 14.28 -12.05
C GLN A 419 16.60 13.18 -11.04
N ILE A 420 16.09 13.58 -9.86
CA ILE A 420 15.61 12.63 -8.84
C ILE A 420 14.42 11.83 -9.38
N SER A 421 13.45 12.50 -10.02
CA SER A 421 12.27 11.87 -10.58
C SER A 421 12.63 10.93 -11.74
N SER A 422 13.60 11.26 -12.59
CA SER A 422 14.05 10.37 -13.67
C SER A 422 14.74 9.12 -13.15
N LEU A 423 15.46 9.24 -12.02
CA LEU A 423 16.13 8.12 -11.35
C LEU A 423 15.10 7.20 -10.65
N LEU A 424 13.99 7.76 -10.18
CA LEU A 424 12.91 7.03 -9.50
C LEU A 424 11.81 6.50 -10.46
N ASN A 425 11.70 7.05 -11.67
CA ASN A 425 10.66 6.70 -12.64
C ASN A 425 10.63 5.21 -13.03
N PRO A 426 11.79 4.53 -13.23
CA PRO A 426 11.83 3.08 -13.48
C PRO A 426 11.18 2.28 -12.35
N PHE A 427 11.39 2.68 -11.10
CA PHE A 427 10.81 2.02 -9.91
C PHE A 427 9.30 2.24 -9.82
N ARG A 428 8.79 3.42 -10.21
CA ARG A 428 7.36 3.74 -10.23
C ARG A 428 6.61 3.03 -11.36
N LYS A 429 7.19 2.95 -12.56
CA LYS A 429 6.62 2.22 -13.71
C LYS A 429 6.54 0.71 -13.45
N SER A 430 7.55 0.10 -12.83
CA SER A 430 7.53 -1.33 -12.47
C SER A 430 6.49 -1.67 -11.38
N TYR A 431 6.16 -0.71 -10.51
CA TYR A 431 5.18 -0.89 -9.44
C TYR A 431 3.72 -0.81 -9.94
N LEU A 432 3.42 0.14 -10.85
CA LEU A 432 2.06 0.40 -11.36
C LEU A 432 1.71 -0.35 -12.67
N ALA A 433 2.68 -0.65 -13.55
CA ALA A 433 2.40 -1.28 -14.86
C ALA A 433 1.99 -2.77 -14.78
N ASN A 434 2.08 -3.39 -13.60
CA ASN A 434 1.82 -4.82 -13.40
C ASN A 434 0.53 -5.07 -12.58
N GLU A 435 -0.55 -4.33 -12.85
CA GLU A 435 -1.90 -4.52 -12.27
C GLU A 435 -3.02 -4.67 -13.31
N ASP A 436 -2.65 -4.70 -14.59
CA ASP A 436 -3.60 -4.94 -15.67
C ASP A 436 -3.75 -6.44 -15.88
N LEU A 437 -5.01 -6.89 -15.91
CA LEU A 437 -5.32 -8.29 -16.19
C LEU A 437 -4.88 -8.61 -17.62
N SER A 438 -3.92 -9.52 -17.77
CA SER A 438 -3.40 -9.96 -19.07
C SER A 438 -4.44 -10.77 -19.84
N ASP A 439 -4.22 -11.00 -21.13
CA ASP A 439 -5.13 -11.82 -21.96
C ASP A 439 -5.25 -13.27 -21.49
N LYS A 440 -4.32 -13.76 -20.65
CA LYS A 440 -4.40 -15.08 -20.02
C LYS A 440 -5.44 -15.18 -18.92
N VAL A 441 -5.96 -14.06 -18.42
CA VAL A 441 -7.07 -14.06 -17.45
C VAL A 441 -8.37 -14.26 -18.19
N SER A 442 -9.09 -15.32 -17.85
CA SER A 442 -10.31 -15.75 -18.53
C SER A 442 -11.42 -14.70 -18.46
N ARG A 443 -12.27 -14.69 -19.49
CA ARG A 443 -13.41 -13.79 -19.64
C ARG A 443 -14.70 -14.60 -19.52
N PHE A 444 -15.46 -14.33 -18.47
CA PHE A 444 -16.69 -15.07 -18.19
C PHE A 444 -17.93 -14.26 -18.52
N THR A 445 -18.88 -14.86 -19.23
CA THR A 445 -20.23 -14.33 -19.37
C THR A 445 -21.10 -14.80 -18.19
N ALA A 446 -22.24 -14.15 -17.97
CA ALA A 446 -23.25 -14.65 -17.03
C ALA A 446 -23.57 -16.14 -17.30
N GLY A 447 -23.80 -16.92 -16.24
CA GLY A 447 -24.01 -18.37 -16.27
C GLY A 447 -22.74 -19.23 -16.38
N LYS A 448 -21.58 -18.65 -16.73
CA LYS A 448 -20.33 -19.40 -16.90
C LYS A 448 -19.25 -19.06 -15.88
N ILE A 449 -19.58 -18.24 -14.89
CA ILE A 449 -18.62 -17.78 -13.89
C ILE A 449 -18.40 -18.90 -12.86
N PRO A 450 -17.16 -19.33 -12.61
CA PRO A 450 -16.87 -20.28 -11.55
C PRO A 450 -17.29 -19.71 -10.18
N PRO A 451 -17.89 -20.52 -9.29
CA PRO A 451 -18.29 -20.05 -7.96
C PRO A 451 -17.10 -19.81 -7.03
N GLU A 452 -15.96 -20.45 -7.33
CA GLU A 452 -14.77 -20.42 -6.49
C GLU A 452 -13.49 -20.47 -7.33
N GLY A 453 -12.51 -19.64 -6.95
CA GLY A 453 -11.14 -19.69 -7.45
C GLY A 453 -10.17 -20.02 -6.33
N LEU A 454 -9.06 -20.69 -6.66
CA LEU A 454 -8.04 -21.07 -5.70
C LEU A 454 -6.73 -20.38 -6.02
N LEU A 455 -6.14 -19.75 -5.02
CA LEU A 455 -4.80 -19.16 -5.09
C LEU A 455 -3.92 -19.86 -4.06
N GLU A 456 -3.17 -20.85 -4.51
CA GLU A 456 -2.23 -21.58 -3.66
C GLU A 456 -0.89 -20.85 -3.58
N LEU A 457 -0.59 -20.29 -2.40
CA LEU A 457 0.58 -19.44 -2.22
C LEU A 457 1.89 -20.19 -2.46
N LYS A 458 1.91 -21.52 -2.38
CA LYS A 458 3.09 -22.35 -2.66
C LYS A 458 3.48 -22.38 -4.13
N TYR A 459 2.53 -22.16 -5.05
CA TYR A 459 2.76 -22.18 -6.50
C TYR A 459 2.78 -20.79 -7.14
N ILE A 460 2.96 -19.74 -6.33
CA ILE A 460 3.16 -18.39 -6.86
C ILE A 460 4.64 -18.01 -7.00
N GLY A 461 5.58 -18.93 -6.80
CA GLY A 461 7.03 -18.70 -6.90
C GLY A 461 7.68 -18.10 -5.64
N GLU A 462 8.88 -17.53 -5.80
CA GLU A 462 9.63 -16.92 -4.68
C GLU A 462 8.86 -15.73 -4.10
N ARG A 463 8.69 -15.76 -2.78
CA ARG A 463 7.98 -14.76 -1.98
C ARG A 463 8.60 -14.62 -0.60
N LYS A 464 8.48 -13.45 -0.01
CA LYS A 464 9.04 -13.10 1.29
C LYS A 464 7.95 -12.54 2.20
N ALA A 465 8.15 -12.69 3.51
CA ALA A 465 7.27 -12.04 4.47
C ALA A 465 7.32 -10.51 4.24
N GLY A 466 6.15 -9.89 4.17
CA GLY A 466 5.97 -8.49 3.81
C GLY A 466 5.62 -8.23 2.34
N ASP A 467 5.73 -9.24 1.46
CA ASP A 467 5.14 -9.15 0.11
C ASP A 467 3.61 -9.08 0.21
N GLU A 468 2.96 -8.58 -0.83
CA GLU A 468 1.50 -8.41 -0.87
C GLU A 468 0.91 -9.13 -2.09
N ILE A 469 -0.33 -9.59 -1.97
CA ILE A 469 -1.11 -10.11 -3.08
C ILE A 469 -2.23 -9.14 -3.35
N LEU A 470 -2.31 -8.68 -4.59
CA LEU A 470 -3.43 -7.90 -5.08
C LEU A 470 -4.41 -8.85 -5.77
N VAL A 471 -5.62 -8.99 -5.22
CA VAL A 471 -6.75 -9.61 -5.92
C VAL A 471 -7.58 -8.50 -6.56
N LYS A 472 -7.84 -8.62 -7.86
CA LYS A 472 -8.57 -7.63 -8.65
C LYS A 472 -9.67 -8.32 -9.47
N ALA A 473 -10.88 -7.77 -9.41
CA ALA A 473 -12.00 -8.22 -10.23
C ALA A 473 -12.67 -7.05 -10.95
N VAL A 474 -12.97 -7.22 -12.23
CA VAL A 474 -13.48 -6.17 -13.11
C VAL A 474 -14.62 -6.69 -14.00
N LEU A 475 -15.48 -5.79 -14.42
CA LEU A 475 -16.36 -5.96 -15.57
C LEU A 475 -15.78 -5.24 -16.78
N GLU A 476 -15.82 -5.89 -17.94
CA GLU A 476 -15.40 -5.32 -19.22
C GLU A 476 -16.58 -5.38 -20.20
N ARG A 477 -16.89 -4.26 -20.86
CA ARG A 477 -17.83 -4.20 -21.99
C ARG A 477 -17.04 -4.10 -23.28
N GLY A 478 -17.33 -4.98 -24.24
CA GLY A 478 -16.68 -5.00 -25.55
C GLY A 478 -15.43 -5.87 -25.62
N GLN A 479 -15.11 -6.39 -26.80
CA GLN A 479 -14.07 -7.42 -26.97
C GLN A 479 -12.63 -6.90 -27.02
N ASP A 480 -12.39 -5.75 -27.66
CA ASP A 480 -11.06 -5.19 -27.86
C ASP A 480 -10.83 -3.94 -27.00
N ARG A 481 -9.80 -3.98 -26.14
CA ARG A 481 -9.37 -2.85 -25.30
C ARG A 481 -8.97 -1.60 -26.09
N LYS A 482 -8.62 -1.76 -27.36
CA LYS A 482 -8.27 -0.65 -28.27
C LYS A 482 -9.51 -0.01 -28.91
N ASN A 483 -10.69 -0.61 -28.76
CA ASN A 483 -11.93 -0.05 -29.24
C ASN A 483 -12.36 1.13 -28.34
N ARG A 484 -12.84 2.21 -28.97
CA ARG A 484 -13.39 3.39 -28.25
C ARG A 484 -14.60 3.06 -27.39
N ASN A 485 -15.30 1.97 -27.70
CA ASN A 485 -16.47 1.50 -26.95
C ASN A 485 -16.10 0.53 -25.81
N PHE A 486 -14.80 0.29 -25.57
CA PHE A 486 -14.37 -0.53 -24.43
C PHE A 486 -14.58 0.24 -23.13
N GLU A 487 -15.34 -0.37 -22.23
CA GLU A 487 -15.53 0.16 -20.88
C GLU A 487 -15.07 -0.88 -19.86
N GLN A 488 -14.41 -0.42 -18.81
CA GLN A 488 -14.03 -1.27 -17.68
C GLN A 488 -14.54 -0.65 -16.38
N LYS A 489 -15.14 -1.50 -15.53
CA LYS A 489 -15.57 -1.14 -14.19
C LYS A 489 -14.89 -2.05 -13.17
N GLU A 490 -14.15 -1.46 -12.24
CA GLU A 490 -13.57 -2.21 -11.12
C GLU A 490 -14.67 -2.57 -10.11
N LEU A 491 -14.81 -3.87 -9.81
CA LEU A 491 -15.77 -4.36 -8.82
C LEU A 491 -15.12 -4.64 -7.48
N TYR A 492 -13.88 -5.10 -7.51
CA TYR A 492 -13.17 -5.55 -6.32
C TYR A 492 -11.68 -5.33 -6.46
N ARG A 493 -11.07 -4.82 -5.39
CA ARG A 493 -9.63 -4.66 -5.28
C ARG A 493 -9.20 -4.83 -3.83
N ARG A 494 -8.36 -5.83 -3.56
CA ARG A 494 -7.93 -6.15 -2.20
C ARG A 494 -6.44 -6.50 -2.17
N TYR A 495 -5.71 -5.80 -1.32
CA TYR A 495 -4.34 -6.14 -0.96
C TYR A 495 -4.33 -7.06 0.25
N ILE A 496 -3.55 -8.13 0.17
CA ILE A 496 -3.39 -9.17 1.19
C ILE A 496 -1.90 -9.27 1.51
N THR A 497 -1.49 -8.92 2.72
CA THR A 497 -0.09 -9.04 3.13
C THR A 497 0.24 -10.48 3.46
N ILE A 498 1.34 -10.98 2.90
CA ILE A 498 1.91 -12.28 3.16
C ILE A 498 2.82 -12.17 4.39
N ALA A 499 2.59 -12.98 5.43
CA ALA A 499 3.44 -13.02 6.62
C ALA A 499 3.74 -14.47 7.06
N ARG A 500 4.82 -14.67 7.82
CA ARG A 500 5.06 -15.95 8.51
C ARG A 500 4.22 -15.96 9.78
N VAL A 501 3.00 -16.45 9.70
CA VAL A 501 2.04 -16.43 10.81
C VAL A 501 2.16 -17.69 11.65
N ALA A 502 2.28 -18.84 10.98
CA ALA A 502 2.48 -20.11 11.65
C ALA A 502 3.77 -20.13 12.48
N LEU A 503 3.77 -21.02 13.48
CA LEU A 503 4.94 -21.28 14.31
C LEU A 503 6.12 -21.71 13.42
N HIS A 504 7.25 -21.03 13.57
CA HIS A 504 8.44 -21.29 12.79
C HIS A 504 9.71 -21.07 13.61
N VAL A 505 10.78 -21.76 13.22
CA VAL A 505 12.10 -21.62 13.80
C VAL A 505 12.94 -20.70 12.92
N LYS A 506 13.53 -19.69 13.55
CA LYS A 506 14.49 -18.79 12.93
C LYS A 506 15.79 -18.83 13.71
N MET A 507 16.90 -19.01 13.01
CA MET A 507 18.23 -18.91 13.59
C MET A 507 18.79 -17.51 13.32
N SER A 508 19.56 -16.93 14.24
CA SER A 508 20.19 -15.63 14.04
C SER A 508 21.50 -15.53 14.82
N GLY A 509 22.52 -14.97 14.17
CA GLY A 509 23.72 -14.48 14.84
C GLY A 509 23.47 -13.13 15.52
N SER A 510 24.16 -12.90 16.63
CA SER A 510 24.08 -11.70 17.44
C SER A 510 25.40 -11.40 18.12
N LEU A 511 25.58 -10.13 18.47
CA LEU A 511 26.61 -9.71 19.40
C LEU A 511 25.92 -9.38 20.72
N ILE A 512 26.31 -10.05 21.80
CA ILE A 512 25.74 -9.85 23.13
C ILE A 512 26.74 -9.15 24.06
N LEU A 513 26.20 -8.41 25.02
CA LEU A 513 26.86 -7.83 26.17
C LEU A 513 26.52 -8.69 27.38
N ALA A 514 27.39 -9.63 27.72
CA ALA A 514 27.20 -10.56 28.83
C ALA A 514 27.74 -9.96 30.12
N ASN A 515 26.99 -10.08 31.21
CA ASN A 515 27.39 -9.68 32.56
C ASN A 515 27.20 -10.85 33.54
N PRO A 516 28.29 -11.44 34.04
CA PRO A 516 28.20 -12.52 35.02
C PRO A 516 27.64 -12.01 36.35
N TYR A 517 26.78 -12.82 36.97
CA TYR A 517 26.19 -12.53 38.29
C TYR A 517 27.18 -12.75 39.42
N ASN A 518 27.98 -13.82 39.35
CA ASN A 518 28.98 -14.19 40.36
C ASN A 518 30.35 -13.60 40.01
N ARG A 519 30.51 -12.29 40.23
CA ARG A 519 31.81 -11.62 40.06
C ARG A 519 32.83 -11.97 41.13
N ASP A 520 32.38 -12.56 42.23
CA ASP A 520 33.25 -13.05 43.30
C ASP A 520 33.85 -14.42 42.98
N ASN A 521 33.45 -15.05 41.85
CA ASN A 521 34.10 -16.25 41.35
C ASN A 521 35.53 -15.91 40.89
N PRO A 522 36.59 -16.52 41.47
CA PRO A 522 37.98 -16.20 41.12
C PRO A 522 38.35 -16.53 39.67
N GLU A 523 37.56 -17.34 38.98
CA GLU A 523 37.75 -17.67 37.57
C GLU A 523 37.26 -16.56 36.63
N VAL A 524 36.36 -15.69 37.09
CA VAL A 524 35.87 -14.52 36.35
C VAL A 524 36.85 -13.35 36.55
N LYS A 525 37.59 -12.97 35.50
CA LYS A 525 38.64 -11.93 35.55
C LYS A 525 38.23 -10.61 34.89
N LEU A 526 36.96 -10.47 34.50
CA LEU A 526 36.44 -9.26 33.86
C LEU A 526 36.64 -8.00 34.71
N THR A 527 37.35 -7.02 34.16
CA THR A 527 37.47 -5.67 34.76
C THR A 527 36.23 -4.81 34.49
N ASN A 528 35.56 -5.04 33.37
CA ASN A 528 34.38 -4.29 32.94
C ASN A 528 33.06 -4.92 33.41
N ARG A 529 31.98 -4.13 33.39
CA ARG A 529 30.64 -4.63 33.76
C ARG A 529 30.05 -5.59 32.72
N TYR A 530 30.44 -5.44 31.46
CA TYR A 530 29.92 -6.24 30.37
C TYR A 530 31.09 -6.70 29.49
N GLN A 531 31.01 -7.93 29.01
CA GLN A 531 31.91 -8.50 28.02
C GLN A 531 31.13 -8.72 26.73
N PHE A 532 31.72 -8.32 25.61
CA PHE A 532 31.15 -8.64 24.30
C PHE A 532 31.40 -10.11 23.97
N ALA A 533 30.38 -10.81 23.53
CA ALA A 533 30.50 -12.19 23.07
C ALA A 533 29.64 -12.39 21.82
N PRO A 534 30.10 -13.17 20.82
CA PRO A 534 29.23 -13.62 19.77
C PRO A 534 28.21 -14.61 20.37
N ASN A 535 26.99 -14.57 19.86
CA ASN A 535 25.92 -15.46 20.29
C ASN A 535 25.06 -15.89 19.11
N TYR A 536 24.67 -17.14 19.13
CA TYR A 536 23.84 -17.78 18.12
C TYR A 536 22.51 -18.18 18.73
N GLY A 537 21.43 -17.53 18.30
CA GLY A 537 20.09 -17.77 18.79
C GLY A 537 19.30 -18.69 17.86
N ILE A 538 18.61 -19.67 18.43
CA ILE A 538 17.55 -20.45 17.78
C ILE A 538 16.24 -20.01 18.40
N PHE A 539 15.38 -19.36 17.61
CA PHE A 539 14.14 -18.75 18.08
C PHE A 539 12.92 -19.45 17.50
N LEU A 540 11.99 -19.77 18.37
CA LEU A 540 10.62 -20.07 18.00
C LEU A 540 9.85 -18.75 17.85
N LYS A 541 9.17 -18.57 16.71
CA LYS A 541 8.46 -17.35 16.34
C LYS A 541 7.10 -17.66 15.77
N TRP A 542 6.22 -16.67 15.83
CA TRP A 542 4.89 -16.70 15.25
C TRP A 542 4.54 -15.28 14.79
N GLY A 543 3.56 -15.18 13.90
CA GLY A 543 3.03 -13.91 13.43
C GLY A 543 1.62 -13.66 13.91
N SER A 544 1.05 -12.53 13.48
CA SER A 544 -0.32 -12.12 13.74
C SER A 544 -1.06 -11.91 12.42
N ARG A 545 -2.27 -12.47 12.29
CA ARG A 545 -3.18 -12.16 11.16
C ARG A 545 -3.87 -10.80 11.28
N LYS A 546 -3.79 -10.19 12.46
CA LYS A 546 -4.56 -8.97 12.81
C LYS A 546 -3.71 -7.71 12.87
N SER A 547 -2.38 -7.85 12.98
CA SER A 547 -1.49 -6.72 13.22
C SER A 547 -0.26 -6.76 12.33
N LYS A 548 -0.21 -5.83 11.37
CA LYS A 548 0.98 -5.56 10.56
C LYS A 548 2.14 -5.05 11.43
N PHE A 549 1.84 -4.22 12.44
CA PHE A 549 2.85 -3.76 13.41
C PHE A 549 3.52 -4.93 14.16
N TYR A 550 2.74 -5.94 14.55
CA TYR A 550 3.31 -7.12 15.20
C TYR A 550 4.28 -7.85 14.27
N ASN A 551 3.92 -8.06 13.00
CA ASN A 551 4.74 -8.81 12.05
C ASN A 551 5.98 -8.02 11.59
N ASP A 552 5.80 -6.74 11.28
CA ASP A 552 6.83 -5.91 10.64
C ASP A 552 7.78 -5.29 11.67
N PHE A 553 7.29 -4.98 12.88
CA PHE A 553 8.05 -4.32 13.91
C PHE A 553 8.30 -5.21 15.13
N LEU A 554 7.29 -5.73 15.81
CA LEU A 554 7.56 -6.43 17.09
C LEU A 554 8.29 -7.75 16.90
N SER A 555 7.79 -8.62 16.01
CA SER A 555 8.31 -9.95 15.63
C SER A 555 8.91 -10.71 16.81
N PHE A 556 8.10 -10.91 17.86
CA PHE A 556 8.59 -11.50 19.10
C PHE A 556 9.02 -12.95 18.89
N GLY A 557 10.10 -13.35 19.56
CA GLY A 557 10.58 -14.74 19.56
C GLY A 557 11.17 -15.14 20.89
N VAL A 558 11.06 -16.43 21.20
CA VAL A 558 11.64 -17.05 22.40
C VAL A 558 12.44 -18.25 21.96
N GLY A 559 13.58 -18.50 22.57
CA GLY A 559 14.34 -19.69 22.30
C GLY A 559 15.62 -19.79 23.09
N MET A 560 16.65 -20.38 22.48
CA MET A 560 17.92 -20.66 23.11
C MET A 560 19.05 -19.90 22.43
N GLY A 561 19.96 -19.34 23.22
CA GLY A 561 21.21 -18.72 22.76
C GLY A 561 22.40 -19.61 23.09
N PHE A 562 23.36 -19.67 22.16
CA PHE A 562 24.67 -20.29 22.35
C PHE A 562 25.73 -19.23 22.13
N SER A 563 26.44 -18.87 23.18
CA SER A 563 27.41 -17.79 23.19
C SER A 563 28.82 -18.31 23.36
N SER A 564 29.82 -17.53 22.93
CA SER A 564 31.21 -17.79 23.31
C SER A 564 31.83 -16.63 24.10
N PRO A 565 31.48 -16.45 25.39
CA PRO A 565 32.10 -15.45 26.26
C PRO A 565 33.59 -15.78 26.50
N ASP A 566 34.30 -14.82 27.08
CA ASP A 566 35.67 -14.97 27.57
C ASP A 566 35.74 -14.19 28.89
N PHE A 567 35.22 -14.80 29.96
CA PHE A 567 35.14 -14.20 31.29
C PHE A 567 36.48 -14.32 32.04
N ASN A 568 37.30 -15.33 31.73
CA ASN A 568 38.60 -15.53 32.35
C ASN A 568 39.75 -14.74 31.68
N LEU A 569 39.49 -14.12 30.51
CA LEU A 569 40.40 -13.30 29.72
C LEU A 569 41.68 -14.03 29.27
N ASP A 570 41.62 -15.34 29.07
CA ASP A 570 42.75 -16.15 28.61
C ASP A 570 42.88 -16.21 27.08
N GLY A 571 41.92 -15.60 26.36
CA GLY A 571 41.89 -15.55 24.90
C GLY A 571 41.29 -16.80 24.24
N THR A 572 40.81 -17.76 25.03
CA THR A 572 40.08 -18.94 24.58
C THR A 572 38.59 -18.71 24.80
N PRO A 573 37.76 -18.69 23.74
CA PRO A 573 36.32 -18.55 23.91
C PRO A 573 35.76 -19.72 24.72
N GLU A 574 35.04 -19.40 25.78
CA GLU A 574 34.30 -20.32 26.64
C GLU A 574 32.95 -20.67 25.98
N PHE A 575 32.31 -21.76 26.39
CA PHE A 575 30.99 -22.10 25.88
C PHE A 575 29.91 -21.66 26.87
N GLY A 576 28.96 -20.85 26.39
CA GLY A 576 27.77 -20.49 27.14
C GLY A 576 26.48 -20.88 26.43
N ALA A 577 25.45 -21.24 27.19
CA ALA A 577 24.12 -21.48 26.66
C ALA A 577 23.03 -20.93 27.57
N GLY A 578 21.90 -20.51 27.00
CA GLY A 578 20.88 -19.82 27.77
C GLY A 578 19.53 -19.68 27.10
N LEU A 579 18.57 -19.16 27.85
CA LEU A 579 17.28 -18.74 27.34
C LEU A 579 17.38 -17.33 26.80
N MET A 580 16.75 -17.10 25.65
CA MET A 580 16.84 -15.85 24.92
C MET A 580 15.47 -15.44 24.40
N VAL A 581 15.17 -14.15 24.48
CA VAL A 581 14.03 -13.53 23.83
C VAL A 581 14.51 -12.49 22.83
N THR A 582 13.73 -12.27 21.78
CA THR A 582 14.03 -11.28 20.74
C THR A 582 12.79 -10.48 20.35
N ALA A 583 13.00 -9.23 19.96
CA ALA A 583 11.96 -8.30 19.54
C ALA A 583 12.53 -7.24 18.58
N ILE A 584 11.65 -6.38 18.06
CA ILE A 584 11.98 -5.23 17.19
C ILE A 584 12.62 -5.73 15.88
N ARG A 585 11.89 -6.58 15.15
CA ARG A 585 12.34 -7.23 13.91
C ARG A 585 13.68 -7.94 14.10
N ASP A 586 13.80 -8.54 15.28
CA ASP A 586 14.99 -9.24 15.73
C ASP A 586 16.19 -8.34 15.90
N PHE A 587 16.04 -7.01 15.97
CA PHE A 587 17.20 -6.16 16.20
C PHE A 587 17.72 -6.31 17.62
N PHE A 588 16.82 -6.51 18.58
CA PHE A 588 17.16 -6.60 19.99
C PHE A 588 16.94 -8.01 20.52
N SER A 589 17.80 -8.40 21.45
CA SER A 589 17.69 -9.62 22.21
C SER A 589 18.14 -9.44 23.64
N ALA A 590 17.57 -10.25 24.53
CA ALA A 590 18.00 -10.32 25.91
C ALA A 590 17.81 -11.75 26.42
N GLY A 591 18.54 -12.11 27.46
CA GLY A 591 18.44 -13.45 28.00
C GLY A 591 19.30 -13.71 29.22
N TRP A 592 19.18 -14.94 29.70
CA TRP A 592 19.94 -15.48 30.81
C TRP A 592 20.67 -16.72 30.33
N GLY A 593 21.96 -16.79 30.59
CA GLY A 593 22.80 -17.92 30.21
C GLY A 593 23.66 -18.41 31.35
N TRP A 594 24.27 -19.56 31.11
CA TRP A 594 25.30 -20.15 31.93
C TRP A 594 26.55 -20.27 31.10
N ASP A 595 27.67 -19.80 31.64
CA ASP A 595 28.99 -20.03 31.09
C ASP A 595 29.57 -21.29 31.72
N PHE A 596 29.81 -22.30 30.91
CA PHE A 596 30.31 -23.59 31.36
C PHE A 596 31.84 -23.62 31.50
N GLY A 597 32.55 -22.63 30.95
CA GLY A 597 34.01 -22.54 31.07
C GLY A 597 34.48 -22.14 32.46
N VAL A 598 33.76 -21.22 33.09
CA VAL A 598 34.05 -20.67 34.43
C VAL A 598 32.93 -20.91 35.44
N ASP A 599 31.96 -21.75 35.10
CA ASP A 599 30.78 -22.08 35.91
C ASP A 599 30.03 -20.83 36.45
N ALA A 600 29.73 -19.88 35.57
CA ALA A 600 29.16 -18.59 35.95
C ALA A 600 27.82 -18.31 35.24
N PRO A 601 26.71 -18.06 35.98
CA PRO A 601 25.50 -17.54 35.36
C PRO A 601 25.70 -16.09 34.93
N TYR A 602 25.11 -15.70 33.81
CA TYR A 602 25.16 -14.34 33.29
C TYR A 602 23.83 -13.90 32.70
N PHE A 603 23.57 -12.59 32.73
CA PHE A 603 22.53 -11.96 31.92
C PHE A 603 23.17 -11.28 30.72
N PHE A 604 22.44 -11.24 29.62
CA PHE A 604 22.92 -10.56 28.43
C PHE A 604 21.84 -9.76 27.72
N MET A 605 22.29 -8.70 27.04
CA MET A 605 21.52 -7.98 26.03
C MET A 605 22.34 -7.95 24.76
N GLY A 606 21.71 -8.15 23.61
CA GLY A 606 22.43 -8.21 22.35
C GLY A 606 21.67 -7.60 21.20
N PHE A 607 22.44 -7.24 20.18
CA PHE A 607 21.92 -6.77 18.91
C PHE A 607 22.06 -7.91 17.91
N ASN A 608 20.95 -8.41 17.36
CA ASN A 608 21.09 -9.35 16.25
C ASN A 608 21.45 -8.56 15.01
N ILE A 609 22.37 -9.12 14.23
CA ILE A 609 22.91 -8.44 13.06
C ILE A 609 21.90 -8.66 11.91
N PRO A 610 21.28 -7.61 11.36
CA PRO A 610 20.39 -7.78 10.22
C PRO A 610 21.22 -8.17 9.01
N PHE A 611 21.22 -9.45 8.63
CA PHE A 611 21.84 -9.88 7.39
C PHE A 611 21.09 -9.25 6.21
N VAL A 612 21.66 -8.19 5.65
CA VAL A 612 21.43 -7.78 4.26
C VAL A 612 22.79 -7.70 3.60
N VAL A 613 23.23 -8.79 3.00
CA VAL A 613 24.35 -8.71 2.05
C VAL A 613 23.79 -8.16 0.74
N SER A 614 23.62 -6.84 0.67
CA SER A 614 23.57 -6.13 -0.61
C SER A 614 24.99 -5.72 -0.93
N GLY A 615 25.66 -6.41 -1.86
CA GLY A 615 26.94 -5.89 -2.38
C GLY A 615 28.03 -6.84 -2.84
N VAL A 616 27.81 -8.15 -2.98
CA VAL A 616 28.79 -8.99 -3.69
C VAL A 616 28.15 -9.59 -4.94
N GLN A 617 28.25 -8.85 -6.04
CA GLN A 617 28.29 -9.48 -7.36
C GLN A 617 29.60 -10.27 -7.41
N THR A 618 29.53 -11.60 -7.27
CA THR A 618 30.61 -12.43 -7.78
C THR A 618 30.47 -12.45 -9.29
N ALA A 619 31.31 -11.64 -9.94
CA ALA A 619 31.58 -11.79 -11.36
C ALA A 619 32.05 -13.22 -11.63
N GLY A 620 31.38 -13.88 -12.57
CA GLY A 620 31.89 -14.96 -13.41
C GLY A 620 32.53 -16.17 -12.74
N VAL A 621 31.75 -17.23 -12.57
CA VAL A 621 32.28 -18.59 -12.79
C VAL A 621 31.33 -19.29 -13.75
N THR A 622 31.76 -19.38 -15.01
CA THR A 622 31.22 -20.30 -16.01
C THR A 622 31.35 -21.73 -15.51
N GLU A 623 30.25 -22.46 -15.42
CA GLU A 623 30.27 -23.92 -15.29
C GLU A 623 30.93 -24.53 -16.55
N PRO A 624 31.87 -25.48 -16.44
CA PRO A 624 32.20 -26.36 -17.54
C PRO A 624 31.11 -27.42 -17.62
N GLY A 625 30.48 -27.52 -18.80
CA GLY A 625 29.46 -28.52 -19.05
C GLY A 625 30.00 -29.94 -18.95
N PHE A 626 29.18 -30.82 -18.37
CA PHE A 626 28.94 -32.19 -18.81
C PHE A 626 27.51 -32.59 -18.48
#